data_AF-A0A7V1Q394-F1
#
_entry.id   AF-A0A7V1Q394-F1
#
_cell.length_a   1.000
_cell.length_b   1.000
_cell.length_c   1.000
_cell.angle_alpha   90.00
_cell.angle_beta   90.00
_cell.angle_gamma   90.00
#
_symmetry.space_group_name_H-M   'P 1'
#
loop_
_entity.id
_entity.type
_entity.pdbx_description
1 polymer ?
#
loop_
_entity_poly.entity_id
_entity_poly.type
_entity_poly.pdbx_seq_one_letter_code
_entity_poly.pdbx_strand_id
1 'polypeptide(L)'
;MILRAWLERWQQWRARRLRHGRTQALWRQARERAAKILRAYRSLPQHGRECLRELPDRLQRLQAGIYEHLLQQDRILIHVPPDRWLQRLWYTALAWWYEHRGEIELAITYRLTLKQLEEARRQRNCALLQARQIEAQVHQWLVALDVLHDRVLLLHSHPQATPEPPEGLLETLQELQQEIGYYQRSIEEVEEWLDNRQR
;
A
#
# COMPACT_ATOMS: atom_id res chain seq x y z
N MET A 1 34.04 -8.23 3.35
CA MET A 1 32.71 -8.88 3.47
C MET A 1 31.79 -8.23 4.51
N ILE A 2 32.26 -7.90 5.72
CA ILE A 2 31.42 -7.37 6.81
C ILE A 2 30.76 -6.01 6.49
N LEU A 3 31.47 -5.11 5.80
CA LEU A 3 30.95 -3.78 5.41
C LEU A 3 29.80 -3.85 4.39
N ARG A 4 29.86 -4.78 3.43
CA ARG A 4 28.77 -5.01 2.46
C ARG A 4 27.55 -5.62 3.14
N ALA A 5 27.73 -6.64 3.97
CA ALA A 5 26.65 -7.25 4.74
C ALA A 5 26.01 -6.27 5.76
N TRP A 6 26.81 -5.35 6.33
CA TRP A 6 26.32 -4.28 7.19
C TRP A 6 25.57 -3.21 6.40
N LEU A 7 26.09 -2.77 5.25
CA LEU A 7 25.39 -1.85 4.34
C LEU A 7 24.08 -2.45 3.81
N GLU A 8 24.07 -3.73 3.46
CA GLU A 8 22.88 -4.47 3.04
C GLU A 8 21.89 -4.61 4.20
N ARG A 9 22.33 -4.99 5.41
CA ARG A 9 21.46 -5.00 6.60
C ARG A 9 20.94 -3.62 6.95
N TRP A 10 21.75 -2.59 6.82
CA TRP A 10 21.37 -1.20 7.07
C TRP A 10 20.39 -0.70 6.01
N GLN A 11 20.61 -1.02 4.74
CA GLN A 11 19.69 -0.72 3.64
C GLN A 11 18.39 -1.50 3.76
N GLN A 12 18.43 -2.78 4.12
CA GLN A 12 17.26 -3.61 4.42
C GLN A 12 16.49 -3.08 5.63
N TRP A 13 17.18 -2.69 6.70
CA TRP A 13 16.58 -2.10 7.89
C TRP A 13 15.98 -0.71 7.60
N ARG A 14 16.64 0.06 6.73
CA ARG A 14 16.18 1.37 6.23
C ARG A 14 15.00 1.25 5.27
N ALA A 15 14.94 0.16 4.48
CA ALA A 15 13.86 -0.20 3.56
C ALA A 15 12.66 -0.86 4.26
N ARG A 16 12.79 -1.16 5.56
CA ARG A 16 11.73 -1.70 6.43
C ARG A 16 10.96 -0.60 7.17
N ARG A 17 11.28 0.69 7.00
CA ARG A 17 10.55 1.78 7.64
C ARG A 17 9.75 2.58 6.63
N LEU A 18 8.53 2.91 7.02
CA LEU A 18 7.73 3.96 6.38
C LEU A 18 8.36 5.33 6.69
N ARG A 19 8.74 6.07 5.65
CA ARG A 19 9.39 7.38 5.75
C ARG A 19 8.41 8.52 5.50
N HIS A 20 7.42 8.32 4.65
CA HIS A 20 6.39 9.30 4.40
C HIS A 20 5.38 9.34 5.55
N GLY A 21 5.12 10.53 6.08
CA GLY A 21 4.14 10.72 7.17
C GLY A 21 2.74 10.21 6.81
N ARG A 22 2.35 10.28 5.53
CA ARG A 22 1.06 9.80 5.03
C ARG A 22 0.94 8.27 5.10
N THR A 23 1.93 7.53 4.62
CA THR A 23 1.95 6.05 4.71
C THR A 23 2.02 5.59 6.16
N GLN A 24 2.78 6.30 7.00
CA GLN A 24 2.83 6.05 8.44
C GLN A 24 1.48 6.26 9.12
N ALA A 25 0.73 7.30 8.74
CA ALA A 25 -0.60 7.57 9.29
C ALA A 25 -1.60 6.46 8.93
N LEU A 26 -1.62 6.01 7.68
CA LEU A 26 -2.46 4.89 7.23
C LEU A 26 -2.11 3.60 7.97
N TRP A 27 -0.83 3.33 8.20
CA TRP A 27 -0.42 2.17 8.98
C TRP A 27 -0.89 2.24 10.44
N ARG A 28 -0.79 3.41 11.08
CA ARG A 28 -1.32 3.59 12.44
C ARG A 28 -2.82 3.33 12.49
N GLN A 29 -3.56 3.88 11.53
CA GLN A 29 -5.00 3.67 11.40
C GLN A 29 -5.38 2.19 11.24
N ALA A 30 -4.65 1.43 10.43
CA ALA A 30 -4.86 0.00 10.27
C ALA A 30 -4.60 -0.77 11.58
N ARG A 31 -3.50 -0.44 12.28
CA ARG A 31 -3.17 -1.03 13.57
C ARG A 31 -4.21 -0.74 14.64
N GLU A 32 -4.70 0.48 14.70
CA GLU A 32 -5.72 0.89 15.67
C GLU A 32 -7.04 0.14 15.47
N ARG A 33 -7.53 0.04 14.23
CA ARG A 33 -8.76 -0.71 13.89
C ARG A 33 -8.65 -2.19 14.21
N ALA A 34 -7.56 -2.81 13.79
CA ALA A 34 -7.25 -4.20 14.12
C ALA A 34 -7.19 -4.44 15.64
N ALA A 35 -6.57 -3.53 16.40
CA ALA A 35 -6.55 -3.61 17.86
C ALA A 35 -7.95 -3.48 18.47
N LYS A 36 -8.83 -2.62 17.92
CA LYS A 36 -10.24 -2.52 18.35
C LYS A 36 -10.99 -3.83 18.11
N ILE A 37 -10.83 -4.45 16.93
CA ILE A 37 -11.44 -5.74 16.60
C ILE A 37 -10.97 -6.82 17.58
N LEU A 38 -9.65 -6.90 17.86
CA LEU A 38 -9.12 -7.86 18.81
C LEU A 38 -9.64 -7.65 20.24
N ARG A 39 -9.85 -6.40 20.66
CA ARG A 39 -10.46 -6.10 21.96
C ARG A 39 -11.91 -6.57 21.99
N ALA A 40 -12.70 -6.28 20.95
CA ALA A 40 -14.07 -6.72 20.83
C ALA A 40 -14.19 -8.26 20.80
N TYR A 41 -13.30 -8.93 20.05
CA TYR A 41 -13.18 -10.38 20.01
C TYR A 41 -12.89 -10.97 21.41
N ARG A 42 -11.98 -10.35 22.17
CA ARG A 42 -11.67 -10.79 23.54
C ARG A 42 -12.81 -10.58 24.53
N SER A 43 -13.75 -9.66 24.27
CA SER A 43 -14.96 -9.50 25.08
C SER A 43 -16.09 -10.44 24.69
N LEU A 44 -15.98 -11.20 23.59
CA LEU A 44 -17.02 -12.16 23.19
C LEU A 44 -17.15 -13.32 24.19
N PRO A 45 -18.36 -13.91 24.32
CA PRO A 45 -18.56 -15.18 25.03
C PRO A 45 -17.81 -16.33 24.34
N GLN A 46 -17.58 -17.42 25.08
CA GLN A 46 -16.72 -18.53 24.65
C GLN A 46 -17.14 -19.13 23.30
N HIS A 47 -18.43 -19.34 23.08
CA HIS A 47 -18.97 -19.85 21.81
C HIS A 47 -18.67 -18.91 20.62
N GLY A 48 -18.82 -17.59 20.80
CA GLY A 48 -18.47 -16.61 19.77
C GLY A 48 -16.98 -16.59 19.43
N ARG A 49 -16.10 -16.91 20.39
CA ARG A 49 -14.67 -17.06 20.14
C ARG A 49 -14.33 -18.35 19.40
N GLU A 50 -15.04 -19.44 19.68
CA GLU A 50 -14.88 -20.71 18.98
C GLU A 50 -15.26 -20.58 17.49
N CYS A 51 -16.37 -19.89 17.19
CA CYS A 51 -16.77 -19.58 15.81
C CYS A 51 -15.75 -18.70 15.06
N LEU A 52 -15.03 -17.84 15.79
CA LEU A 52 -14.08 -16.86 15.25
C LEU A 52 -12.61 -17.20 15.54
N ARG A 53 -12.30 -18.49 15.74
CA ARG A 53 -10.97 -18.93 16.19
C ARG A 53 -9.84 -18.46 15.28
N GLU A 54 -10.09 -18.38 13.97
CA GLU A 54 -9.09 -17.97 12.97
C GLU A 54 -8.99 -16.44 12.79
N LEU A 55 -9.90 -15.66 13.37
CA LEU A 55 -9.94 -14.21 13.20
C LEU A 55 -8.62 -13.51 13.61
N PRO A 56 -7.99 -13.83 14.76
CA PRO A 56 -6.75 -13.16 15.16
C PRO A 56 -5.61 -13.39 14.17
N ASP A 57 -5.43 -14.63 13.70
CA ASP A 57 -4.36 -15.00 12.78
C ASP A 57 -4.56 -14.33 11.41
N ARG A 58 -5.80 -14.31 10.93
CA ARG A 58 -6.16 -13.64 9.66
C ARG A 58 -5.98 -12.14 9.72
N LEU A 59 -6.38 -11.52 10.82
CA LEU A 59 -6.18 -10.10 11.06
C LEU A 59 -4.69 -9.75 11.12
N GLN A 60 -3.87 -10.61 11.71
CA GLN A 60 -2.41 -10.45 11.71
C GLN A 60 -1.83 -10.55 10.30
N ARG A 61 -2.30 -11.50 9.48
CA ARG A 61 -1.90 -11.61 8.06
C ARG A 61 -2.31 -10.39 7.25
N LEU A 62 -3.53 -9.90 7.43
CA LEU A 62 -4.03 -8.69 6.77
C LEU A 62 -3.19 -7.46 7.18
N GLN A 63 -2.85 -7.33 8.47
CA GLN A 63 -1.95 -6.28 8.94
C GLN A 63 -0.57 -6.37 8.30
N ALA A 64 -0.01 -7.58 8.13
CA ALA A 64 1.26 -7.77 7.45
C ALA A 64 1.19 -7.34 5.98
N GLY A 65 0.15 -7.74 5.25
CA GLY A 65 -0.05 -7.34 3.85
C GLY A 65 -0.24 -5.83 3.69
N ILE A 66 -1.07 -5.19 4.53
CA ILE A 66 -1.22 -3.72 4.54
C ILE A 66 0.13 -3.04 4.76
N TYR A 67 0.94 -3.55 5.69
CA TYR A 67 2.25 -2.99 5.99
C TYR A 67 3.21 -3.09 4.81
N GLU A 68 3.26 -4.24 4.14
CA GLU A 68 4.12 -4.48 2.98
C GLU A 68 3.77 -3.58 1.81
N HIS A 69 2.48 -3.37 1.52
CA HIS A 69 2.07 -2.44 0.47
C HIS A 69 2.33 -0.98 0.80
N LEU A 70 2.11 -0.56 2.05
CA LEU A 70 2.49 0.78 2.46
C LEU A 70 4.00 0.99 2.36
N LEU A 71 4.82 -0.04 2.62
CA LEU A 71 6.26 0.01 2.37
C LEU A 71 6.59 0.11 0.88
N GLN A 72 5.87 -0.60 0.02
CA GLN A 72 6.04 -0.51 -1.43
C GLN A 72 5.69 0.88 -1.96
N GLN A 73 4.55 1.44 -1.51
CA GLN A 73 4.18 2.82 -1.79
C GLN A 73 5.27 3.80 -1.33
N ASP A 74 5.79 3.61 -0.11
CA ASP A 74 6.85 4.45 0.44
C ASP A 74 8.13 4.38 -0.39
N ARG A 75 8.53 3.18 -0.84
CA ARG A 75 9.68 2.98 -1.75
C ARG A 75 9.49 3.71 -3.07
N ILE A 76 8.31 3.60 -3.68
CA ILE A 76 7.98 4.31 -4.91
C ILE A 76 8.16 5.82 -4.68
N LEU A 77 7.55 6.36 -3.61
CA LEU A 77 7.58 7.81 -3.34
C LEU A 77 8.99 8.34 -3.04
N ILE A 78 9.87 7.55 -2.44
CA ILE A 78 11.28 7.92 -2.20
C ILE A 78 12.06 8.07 -3.51
N HIS A 79 11.78 7.21 -4.48
CA HIS A 79 12.51 7.17 -5.75
C HIS A 79 11.88 8.05 -6.84
N VAL A 80 10.67 8.57 -6.62
CA VAL A 80 10.04 9.51 -7.55
C VAL A 80 10.76 10.86 -7.52
N PRO A 81 11.30 11.34 -8.66
CA PRO A 81 11.92 12.66 -8.72
C PRO A 81 10.90 13.77 -8.44
N PRO A 82 11.25 14.80 -7.65
CA PRO A 82 10.33 15.89 -7.36
C PRO A 82 10.07 16.74 -8.61
N ASP A 83 8.85 17.26 -8.76
CA ASP A 83 8.48 18.10 -9.92
C ASP A 83 9.40 19.30 -10.13
N ARG A 84 9.84 19.91 -9.02
CA ARG A 84 10.74 21.07 -9.06
C ARG A 84 12.07 20.76 -9.73
N TRP A 85 12.55 19.53 -9.62
CA TRP A 85 13.78 19.09 -10.28
C TRP A 85 13.57 19.00 -11.81
N LEU A 86 12.46 18.40 -12.25
CA LEU A 86 12.10 18.36 -13.67
C LEU A 86 11.84 19.76 -14.26
N GLN A 87 11.19 20.63 -13.50
CA GLN A 87 10.97 22.03 -13.90
C GLN A 87 12.30 22.78 -14.03
N ARG A 88 13.21 22.61 -13.07
CA ARG A 88 14.52 23.26 -13.10
C ARG A 88 15.34 22.82 -14.32
N LEU A 89 15.40 21.52 -14.60
CA LEU A 89 16.06 20.99 -15.80
C LEU A 89 15.47 21.55 -17.09
N TRP A 90 14.13 21.65 -17.16
CA TRP A 90 13.44 22.23 -18.31
C TRP A 90 13.83 23.69 -18.52
N TYR A 91 13.72 24.53 -17.50
CA TYR A 91 14.07 25.95 -17.61
C TYR A 91 15.54 26.17 -17.93
N THR A 92 16.46 25.38 -17.34
CA THR A 92 17.89 25.49 -17.66
C THR A 92 18.20 25.09 -19.09
N ALA A 93 17.58 24.02 -19.60
CA ALA A 93 17.78 23.59 -20.99
C ALA A 93 17.23 24.61 -21.99
N LEU A 94 16.09 25.23 -21.66
CA LEU A 94 15.40 26.20 -22.52
C LEU A 94 16.15 27.54 -22.57
N ALA A 95 16.70 28.00 -21.44
CA ALA A 95 17.56 29.19 -21.39
C ALA A 95 18.85 28.97 -22.19
N TRP A 96 19.51 27.82 -22.01
CA TRP A 96 20.72 27.47 -22.75
C TRP A 96 20.49 27.38 -24.27
N TRP A 97 19.39 26.75 -24.69
CA TRP A 97 19.02 26.71 -26.11
C TRP A 97 18.80 28.10 -26.73
N TYR A 98 18.19 29.02 -25.97
CA TYR A 98 17.95 30.38 -26.43
C TYR A 98 19.27 31.13 -26.71
N GLU A 99 20.29 30.92 -25.87
CA GLU A 99 21.63 31.49 -26.03
C GLU A 99 22.40 30.93 -27.22
N HIS A 100 22.22 29.64 -27.53
CA HIS A 100 22.96 28.93 -28.59
C HIS A 100 22.15 28.67 -29.87
N ARG A 101 21.14 29.51 -30.11
CA ARG A 101 20.21 29.35 -31.23
C ARG A 101 20.91 29.57 -32.57
N GLY A 102 21.06 28.51 -33.37
CA GLY A 102 21.62 28.56 -34.72
C GLY A 102 22.54 27.39 -35.06
N GLU A 103 23.02 26.67 -34.05
CA GLU A 103 23.88 25.50 -34.22
C GLU A 103 23.05 24.22 -34.39
N ILE A 104 23.23 23.53 -35.52
CA ILE A 104 22.43 22.35 -35.88
C ILE A 104 22.68 21.19 -34.92
N GLU A 105 23.93 20.95 -34.53
CA GLU A 105 24.30 19.88 -33.59
C GLU A 105 23.66 20.12 -32.21
N LEU A 106 23.61 21.37 -31.75
CA LEU A 106 23.00 21.73 -30.48
C LEU A 106 21.46 21.67 -30.52
N ALA A 107 20.86 21.87 -31.70
CA ALA A 107 19.41 21.66 -31.89
C ALA A 107 19.02 20.19 -31.72
N ILE A 108 19.89 19.26 -32.15
CA ILE A 108 19.68 17.83 -31.99
C ILE A 108 19.80 17.44 -30.52
N THR A 109 20.83 17.90 -29.82
CA THR A 109 21.02 17.61 -28.38
C THR A 109 19.88 18.19 -27.53
N TYR A 110 19.42 19.40 -27.84
CA TYR A 110 18.25 19.99 -27.18
C TYR A 110 16.99 19.14 -27.40
N ARG A 111 16.69 18.71 -28.64
CA ARG A 111 15.53 17.83 -28.91
C ARG A 111 15.62 16.49 -28.17
N LEU A 112 16.81 15.91 -28.07
CA LEU A 112 17.02 14.66 -27.33
C LEU A 112 16.78 14.84 -25.83
N THR A 113 17.27 15.93 -25.24
CA THR A 113 17.06 16.23 -23.81
C THR A 113 15.58 16.51 -23.51
N LEU A 114 14.85 17.18 -24.40
CA LEU A 114 13.39 17.34 -24.27
C LEU A 114 12.67 15.99 -24.24
N LYS A 115 13.02 15.07 -25.15
CA LYS A 115 12.44 13.71 -25.17
C LYS A 115 12.71 12.95 -23.88
N GLN A 116 13.95 12.98 -23.38
CA GLN A 116 14.32 12.34 -22.11
C GLN A 116 13.53 12.94 -20.93
N LEU A 117 13.29 14.25 -20.94
CA LEU A 117 12.54 14.91 -19.90
C LEU A 117 11.03 14.55 -19.94
N GLU A 118 10.46 14.41 -21.14
CA GLU A 118 9.10 13.89 -21.30
C GLU A 118 8.97 12.44 -20.80
N GLU A 119 9.93 11.58 -21.13
CA GLU A 119 9.99 10.19 -20.65
C GLU A 119 10.09 10.14 -19.12
N ALA A 120 10.96 10.95 -18.52
CA ALA A 120 11.08 11.06 -17.07
C ALA A 120 9.77 11.54 -16.41
N ARG A 121 9.06 12.50 -17.02
CA ARG A 121 7.72 12.93 -16.56
C ARG A 121 6.70 11.80 -16.64
N ARG A 122 6.69 11.03 -17.72
CA ARG A 122 5.80 9.87 -17.88
C ARG A 122 6.07 8.82 -16.81
N GLN A 123 7.32 8.44 -16.61
CA GLN A 123 7.73 7.50 -15.58
C GLN A 123 7.32 7.96 -14.17
N ARG A 124 7.56 9.24 -13.85
CA ARG A 124 7.10 9.86 -12.60
C ARG A 124 5.59 9.76 -12.43
N ASN A 125 4.82 10.14 -13.45
CA ASN A 125 3.35 10.14 -13.36
C ASN A 125 2.82 8.71 -13.18
N CYS A 126 3.38 7.75 -13.89
CA CYS A 126 3.08 6.32 -13.69
C CYS A 126 3.34 5.89 -12.25
N ALA A 127 4.52 6.17 -11.71
CA ALA A 127 4.88 5.83 -10.33
C ALA A 127 3.94 6.48 -9.30
N LEU A 128 3.54 7.75 -9.50
CA LEU A 128 2.58 8.41 -8.61
C LEU A 128 1.17 7.82 -8.70
N LEU A 129 0.72 7.42 -9.89
CA LEU A 129 -0.55 6.73 -10.05
C LEU A 129 -0.54 5.39 -9.31
N GLN A 130 0.55 4.63 -9.39
CA GLN A 130 0.73 3.39 -8.63
C GLN A 130 0.64 3.62 -7.13
N ALA A 131 1.37 4.63 -6.64
CA ALA A 131 1.34 4.99 -5.23
C ALA A 131 -0.09 5.37 -4.76
N ARG A 132 -0.88 6.04 -5.61
CA ARG A 132 -2.28 6.38 -5.31
C ARG A 132 -3.21 5.18 -5.35
N GLN A 133 -3.00 4.24 -6.27
CA GLN A 133 -3.78 3.00 -6.34
C GLN A 133 -3.58 2.16 -5.08
N ILE A 134 -2.33 1.97 -4.65
CA ILE A 134 -2.01 1.30 -3.38
C ILE A 134 -2.71 2.01 -2.22
N GLU A 135 -2.66 3.34 -2.19
CA GLU A 135 -3.30 4.11 -1.14
C GLU A 135 -4.84 3.91 -1.10
N ALA A 136 -5.49 3.95 -2.27
CA ALA A 136 -6.92 3.73 -2.40
C ALA A 136 -7.31 2.31 -1.94
N GLN A 137 -6.50 1.31 -2.30
CA GLN A 137 -6.68 -0.07 -1.87
C GLN A 137 -6.57 -0.21 -0.34
N VAL A 138 -5.57 0.43 0.27
CA VAL A 138 -5.43 0.45 1.73
C VAL A 138 -6.63 1.13 2.38
N HIS A 139 -7.16 2.21 1.81
CA HIS A 139 -8.38 2.83 2.30
C HIS A 139 -9.60 1.90 2.25
N GLN A 140 -9.76 1.11 1.18
CA GLN A 140 -10.82 0.09 1.11
C GLN A 140 -10.66 -0.94 2.23
N TRP A 141 -9.44 -1.41 2.49
CA TRP A 141 -9.17 -2.33 3.60
C TRP A 141 -9.46 -1.72 4.97
N LEU A 142 -9.20 -0.43 5.17
CA LEU A 142 -9.56 0.26 6.40
C LEU A 142 -11.07 0.30 6.62
N VAL A 143 -11.85 0.53 5.56
CA VAL A 143 -13.32 0.47 5.62
C VAL A 143 -13.81 -0.95 5.91
N ALA A 144 -13.23 -1.96 5.26
CA ALA A 144 -13.55 -3.36 5.52
C ALA A 144 -13.25 -3.75 6.98
N LEU A 145 -12.16 -3.23 7.57
CA LEU A 145 -11.87 -3.39 8.99
C LEU A 145 -12.92 -2.72 9.89
N ASP A 146 -13.45 -1.56 9.52
CA ASP A 146 -14.53 -0.91 10.26
C ASP A 146 -15.82 -1.75 10.20
N VAL A 147 -16.20 -2.28 9.03
CA VAL A 147 -17.34 -3.19 8.87
C VAL A 147 -17.15 -4.49 9.66
N LEU A 148 -15.94 -5.04 9.66
CA LEU A 148 -15.56 -6.20 10.47
C LEU A 148 -15.75 -5.95 11.96
N HIS A 149 -15.37 -4.76 12.43
CA HIS A 149 -15.55 -4.37 13.81
C HIS A 149 -17.04 -4.34 14.19
N ASP A 150 -17.87 -3.71 13.36
CA ASP A 150 -19.32 -3.63 13.59
C ASP A 150 -19.96 -5.02 13.61
N ARG A 151 -19.58 -5.91 12.69
CA ARG A 151 -20.04 -7.31 12.67
C ARG A 151 -19.66 -8.05 13.95
N VAL A 152 -18.42 -7.90 14.45
CA VAL A 152 -17.99 -8.50 15.71
C VAL A 152 -18.78 -7.94 16.92
N LEU A 153 -19.12 -6.65 16.90
CA LEU A 153 -19.96 -6.05 17.94
C LEU A 153 -21.40 -6.58 17.90
N LEU A 154 -21.97 -6.81 16.72
CA LEU A 154 -23.31 -7.40 16.58
C LEU A 154 -23.38 -8.81 17.17
N LEU A 155 -22.30 -9.60 17.02
CA LEU A 155 -22.19 -10.91 17.66
C LEU A 155 -22.11 -10.85 19.18
N HIS A 156 -21.61 -9.74 19.72
CA HIS A 156 -21.63 -9.49 21.16
C HIS A 156 -23.06 -9.19 21.67
N SER A 157 -23.90 -8.53 20.86
CA SER A 157 -25.26 -8.12 21.25
C SER A 157 -26.33 -9.21 21.15
N HIS A 158 -26.02 -10.39 20.57
CA HIS A 158 -26.95 -11.53 20.51
C HIS A 158 -26.50 -12.67 21.42
N PRO A 159 -26.75 -12.58 22.74
CA PRO A 159 -26.52 -13.70 23.64
C PRO A 159 -27.69 -14.71 23.54
N GLN A 160 -27.37 -15.91 23.02
CA GLN A 160 -28.04 -17.22 23.23
C GLN A 160 -29.18 -17.67 22.28
N ALA A 161 -29.05 -18.92 21.76
CA ALA A 161 -29.96 -20.04 22.09
C ALA A 161 -29.59 -21.40 21.44
N THR A 162 -28.78 -21.47 20.37
CA THR A 162 -28.61 -22.71 19.60
C THR A 162 -27.14 -23.12 19.42
N PRO A 163 -26.83 -24.43 19.41
CA PRO A 163 -25.49 -24.96 19.11
C PRO A 163 -25.09 -24.77 17.64
N GLU A 164 -26.03 -24.33 16.80
CA GLU A 164 -25.79 -23.96 15.42
C GLU A 164 -25.56 -22.45 15.34
N PRO A 165 -24.47 -22.00 14.66
CA PRO A 165 -24.23 -20.58 14.45
C PRO A 165 -25.47 -19.97 13.77
N PRO A 166 -25.93 -18.78 14.20
CA PRO A 166 -27.12 -18.16 13.63
C PRO A 166 -27.01 -18.11 12.11
N GLU A 167 -28.09 -18.52 11.42
CA GLU A 167 -28.19 -18.51 9.97
C GLU A 167 -27.77 -17.12 9.45
N GLY A 168 -26.77 -17.10 8.57
CA GLY A 168 -26.16 -15.87 8.05
C GLY A 168 -24.84 -15.44 8.71
N LEU A 169 -24.47 -15.97 9.88
CA LEU A 169 -23.16 -15.69 10.52
C LEU A 169 -22.03 -16.45 9.81
N LEU A 170 -22.25 -17.72 9.50
CA LEU A 170 -21.31 -18.48 8.68
C LEU A 170 -21.18 -17.90 7.27
N GLU A 171 -22.28 -17.40 6.70
CA GLU A 171 -22.29 -16.74 5.40
C GLU A 171 -21.53 -15.41 5.47
N THR A 172 -21.79 -14.55 6.47
CA THR A 172 -21.03 -13.30 6.64
C THR A 172 -19.55 -13.55 6.95
N LEU A 173 -19.20 -14.66 7.60
CA LEU A 173 -17.81 -15.08 7.80
C LEU A 173 -17.16 -15.70 6.57
N GLN A 174 -17.93 -16.38 5.72
CA GLN A 174 -17.48 -16.84 4.42
C GLN A 174 -17.32 -15.69 3.44
N GLU A 175 -18.25 -14.73 3.43
CA GLU A 175 -18.16 -13.48 2.68
C GLU A 175 -16.93 -12.69 3.11
N LEU A 176 -16.70 -12.56 4.42
CA LEU A 176 -15.49 -11.90 4.94
C LEU A 176 -14.21 -12.66 4.59
N GLN A 177 -14.26 -14.00 4.55
CA GLN A 177 -13.15 -14.81 4.07
C GLN A 177 -12.90 -14.62 2.58
N GLN A 178 -13.96 -14.57 1.79
CA GLN A 178 -13.89 -14.32 0.36
C GLN A 178 -13.44 -12.90 0.08
N GLU A 179 -13.83 -11.91 0.89
CA GLU A 179 -13.33 -10.54 0.81
C GLU A 179 -11.84 -10.50 1.14
N ILE A 180 -11.42 -11.08 2.26
CA ILE A 180 -9.99 -11.16 2.63
C ILE A 180 -9.19 -11.90 1.54
N GLY A 181 -9.73 -12.98 0.98
CA GLY A 181 -9.12 -13.73 -0.13
C GLY A 181 -9.11 -12.97 -1.46
N TYR A 182 -10.14 -12.19 -1.76
CA TYR A 182 -10.20 -11.29 -2.91
C TYR A 182 -9.17 -10.18 -2.76
N TYR A 183 -9.04 -9.62 -1.57
CA TYR A 183 -8.01 -8.65 -1.25
C TYR A 183 -6.61 -9.26 -1.32
N GLN A 184 -6.41 -10.51 -0.92
CA GLN A 184 -5.15 -11.25 -1.12
C GLN A 184 -4.84 -11.48 -2.61
N ARG A 185 -5.83 -11.81 -3.43
CA ARG A 185 -5.64 -11.89 -4.88
C ARG A 185 -5.35 -10.52 -5.49
N SER A 186 -6.00 -9.47 -5.02
CA SER A 186 -5.70 -8.09 -5.43
C SER A 186 -4.27 -7.68 -5.03
N ILE A 187 -3.80 -8.13 -3.86
CA ILE A 187 -2.41 -7.98 -3.41
C ILE A 187 -1.45 -8.65 -4.41
N GLU A 188 -1.69 -9.92 -4.74
CA GLU A 188 -0.90 -10.71 -5.68
C GLU A 188 -0.93 -10.14 -7.11
N GLU A 189 -2.09 -9.69 -7.59
CA GLU A 189 -2.27 -9.07 -8.91
C GLU A 189 -1.49 -7.75 -9.03
N VAL A 190 -1.45 -6.94 -7.97
CA VAL A 190 -0.66 -5.71 -7.96
C VAL A 190 0.84 -6.03 -7.93
N GLU A 191 1.27 -7.04 -7.19
CA GLU A 191 2.66 -7.52 -7.20
C GLU A 191 3.07 -8.02 -8.59
N GLU A 192 2.26 -8.89 -9.21
CA GLU A 192 2.50 -9.42 -10.54
C GLU A 192 2.50 -8.31 -11.60
N TRP A 193 1.59 -7.34 -11.50
CA TRP A 193 1.55 -6.18 -12.39
C TRP A 193 2.77 -5.25 -12.21
N LEU A 194 3.29 -5.11 -11.00
CA LEU A 194 4.50 -4.34 -10.71
C LEU A 194 5.76 -5.05 -11.22
N ASP A 195 5.84 -6.38 -11.07
CA ASP A 195 6.95 -7.19 -11.58
C ASP A 195 6.97 -7.23 -13.10
N ASN A 196 5.81 -7.33 -13.75
CA ASN A 196 5.69 -7.33 -15.22
C ASN A 196 6.01 -5.97 -15.86
N ARG A 197 5.99 -4.86 -15.11
CA ARG A 197 6.41 -3.53 -15.60
C ARG A 197 7.89 -3.20 -15.36
N GLN A 198 8.59 -3.99 -14.54
CA GLN A 198 10.03 -3.84 -14.30
C GLN A 198 10.89 -4.67 -15.28
N ARG A 199 10.26 -5.57 -16.06
CA ARG A 199 10.87 -6.29 -17.18
C ARG A 199 10.67 -5.54 -18.49
#